data_AF-A0A267ML41-F1
#
_entry.id   AF-A0A267ML41-F1
#
_cell.length_a   1.000
_cell.length_b   1.000
_cell.length_c   1.000
_cell.angle_alpha   90.00
_cell.angle_beta   90.00
_cell.angle_gamma   90.00
#
_symmetry.space_group_name_H-M   'P 1'
#
loop_
_entity.id
_entity.type
_entity.pdbx_description
1 polymer ?
#
loop_
_entity_poly.entity_id
_entity_poly.type
_entity_poly.pdbx_seq_one_letter_code
_entity_poly.pdbx_strand_id
1 'polypeptide(L)'
;MLNQIHNEVKKLFENITKHSNSDVARKIAFGMDLPFSPTKNDKNEWVKYISSELEKQFDEQTIKSIRLGCYCTENGKLDESKEFIKNIYDTSVSMVDFVDKMNEYKVGWYIKDGYLFTKYFSCPCPMLESVDVLPTKTWCYCTVGYNKKIFEYVFDCEVDIELLESIKMGNTQCLMKIIPLIPKIISNDNKV
;
A
#
# COMPACT_ATOMS: atom_id res chain seq x y z
N MET A 1 13.36 4.23 -31.46
CA MET A 1 13.69 3.91 -30.06
C MET A 1 12.36 3.60 -29.38
N LEU A 2 12.08 2.34 -29.03
CA LEU A 2 10.92 2.03 -28.20
C LEU A 2 11.26 2.59 -26.81
N ASN A 3 10.62 3.70 -26.42
CA ASN A 3 10.75 4.22 -25.06
C ASN A 3 10.31 3.11 -24.11
N GLN A 4 11.24 2.62 -23.29
CA GLN A 4 10.93 1.65 -22.27
C GLN A 4 10.01 2.32 -21.24
N ILE A 5 8.76 1.86 -21.18
CA ILE A 5 7.73 2.43 -20.30
C ILE A 5 8.02 2.00 -18.86
N HIS A 6 7.99 2.96 -17.93
CA HIS A 6 8.19 2.71 -16.50
C HIS A 6 7.07 1.79 -15.97
N ASN A 7 7.40 0.84 -15.09
CA ASN A 7 6.44 -0.16 -14.59
C ASN A 7 5.22 0.47 -13.90
N GLU A 8 5.44 1.59 -13.23
CA GLU A 8 4.46 2.39 -12.51
C GLU A 8 3.40 2.95 -13.46
N VAL A 9 3.81 3.39 -14.66
CA VAL A 9 2.90 3.84 -15.72
C VAL A 9 2.06 2.66 -16.24
N LYS A 10 2.71 1.52 -16.52
CA LYS A 10 2.03 0.30 -16.98
C LYS A 10 0.99 -0.18 -15.97
N LYS A 11 1.38 -0.33 -14.71
CA LYS A 11 0.48 -0.75 -13.61
C LYS A 11 -0.68 0.23 -13.44
N LEU A 12 -0.43 1.53 -13.54
CA LEU A 12 -1.47 2.53 -13.43
C LEU A 12 -2.50 2.40 -14.56
N PHE A 13 -2.03 2.29 -15.82
CA PHE A 13 -2.90 2.08 -16.97
C PHE A 13 -3.77 0.83 -16.82
N GLU A 14 -3.15 -0.30 -16.45
CA GLU A 14 -3.85 -1.58 -16.26
C GLU A 14 -4.91 -1.49 -15.15
N ASN A 15 -4.60 -0.85 -14.03
CA ASN A 15 -5.56 -0.75 -12.93
C ASN A 15 -6.67 0.28 -13.19
N ILE A 16 -6.40 1.41 -13.86
CA ILE A 16 -7.48 2.32 -14.26
C ILE A 16 -8.44 1.62 -15.23
N THR A 17 -7.93 0.81 -16.16
CA THR A 17 -8.75 0.06 -17.14
C THR A 17 -9.69 -0.97 -16.48
N LYS A 18 -9.40 -1.41 -15.25
CA LYS A 18 -10.32 -2.29 -14.48
C LYS A 18 -11.52 -1.54 -13.90
N HIS A 19 -11.41 -0.22 -13.77
CA HIS A 19 -12.41 0.65 -13.12
C HIS A 19 -12.98 1.72 -14.06
N SER A 20 -12.50 1.80 -15.30
CA SER A 20 -12.88 2.77 -16.32
C SER A 20 -12.54 2.24 -17.72
N ASN A 21 -12.66 3.07 -18.75
CA ASN A 21 -12.28 2.72 -20.12
C ASN A 21 -10.81 3.04 -20.43
N SER A 22 -10.31 2.47 -21.53
CA SER A 22 -8.92 2.62 -21.97
C SER A 22 -8.52 4.05 -22.34
N ASP A 23 -9.48 4.89 -22.73
CA ASP A 23 -9.20 6.27 -23.13
C ASP A 23 -8.94 7.15 -21.91
N VAL A 24 -9.73 6.98 -20.84
CA VAL A 24 -9.45 7.58 -19.53
C VAL A 24 -8.12 7.07 -18.99
N ALA A 25 -7.88 5.75 -19.03
CA ALA A 25 -6.61 5.17 -18.59
C ALA A 25 -5.42 5.75 -19.36
N ARG A 26 -5.54 5.91 -20.69
CA ARG A 26 -4.49 6.48 -21.53
C ARG A 26 -4.22 7.93 -21.19
N LYS A 27 -5.28 8.74 -21.06
CA LYS A 27 -5.18 10.16 -20.72
C LYS A 27 -4.46 10.38 -19.39
N ILE A 28 -4.77 9.58 -18.37
CA ILE A 28 -4.16 9.73 -17.04
C ILE A 28 -2.74 9.16 -17.04
N ALA A 29 -2.55 7.91 -17.45
CA ALA A 29 -1.26 7.22 -17.29
C ALA A 29 -0.15 7.80 -18.19
N PHE A 30 -0.51 8.30 -19.38
CA PHE A 30 0.42 8.85 -20.36
C PHE A 30 0.27 10.36 -20.58
N GLY A 31 -0.55 11.05 -19.78
CA GLY A 31 -0.75 12.49 -19.92
C GLY A 31 0.41 13.35 -19.38
N MET A 32 1.30 12.74 -18.58
CA MET A 32 2.60 13.29 -18.21
C MET A 32 3.65 12.18 -18.32
N ASP A 33 4.71 12.45 -19.08
CA ASP A 33 5.81 11.52 -19.25
C ASP A 33 6.60 11.39 -17.93
N LEU A 34 6.85 10.14 -17.54
CA LEU A 34 7.86 9.80 -16.54
C LEU A 34 9.09 9.26 -17.29
N PRO A 35 10.22 10.01 -17.30
CA PRO A 35 11.44 9.57 -17.99
C PRO A 35 11.92 8.21 -17.49
N PHE A 36 12.68 7.48 -18.32
CA PHE A 36 13.23 6.17 -17.94
C PHE A 36 14.16 6.23 -16.72
N SER A 37 14.92 7.32 -16.58
CA SER A 37 15.74 7.61 -15.41
C SER A 37 15.26 8.90 -14.77
N PRO A 38 14.14 8.87 -14.04
CA PRO A 38 13.50 10.07 -13.53
C PRO A 38 14.32 10.65 -12.37
N THR A 39 14.53 11.96 -12.41
CA THR A 39 15.07 12.70 -11.28
C THR A 39 14.05 12.73 -10.14
N LYS A 40 14.50 13.16 -8.96
CA LYS A 40 13.59 13.38 -7.82
C LYS A 40 12.49 14.40 -8.15
N ASN A 41 12.77 15.38 -9.02
CA ASN A 41 11.77 16.36 -9.42
C ASN A 41 10.75 15.76 -10.39
N ASP A 42 11.19 14.95 -11.35
CA ASP A 42 10.30 14.27 -12.31
C ASP A 42 9.29 13.37 -11.58
N LYS A 43 9.77 12.61 -10.57
CA LYS A 43 8.89 11.78 -9.74
C LYS A 43 7.86 12.61 -8.97
N ASN A 44 8.26 13.74 -8.39
CA ASN A 44 7.38 14.63 -7.63
C ASN A 44 6.26 15.19 -8.50
N GLU A 45 6.62 15.74 -9.66
CA GLU A 45 5.64 16.29 -10.61
C GLU A 45 4.69 15.21 -11.13
N TRP A 46 5.23 14.03 -11.45
CA TRP A 46 4.40 12.90 -11.90
C TRP A 46 3.44 12.40 -10.82
N VAL A 47 3.89 12.27 -9.56
CA VAL A 47 3.06 11.91 -8.41
C VAL A 47 1.89 12.87 -8.23
N LYS A 48 2.16 14.18 -8.29
CA LYS A 48 1.15 15.23 -8.14
C LYS A 48 0.16 15.21 -9.30
N TYR A 49 0.67 15.10 -10.53
CA TYR A 49 -0.16 15.01 -11.73
C TYR A 49 -1.12 13.82 -11.67
N ILE A 50 -0.60 12.61 -11.45
CA ILE A 50 -1.43 11.40 -11.39
C ILE A 50 -2.45 11.48 -10.26
N SER A 51 -2.05 11.94 -9.06
CA SER A 51 -2.99 12.06 -7.94
C SER A 51 -4.13 13.04 -8.28
N SER A 52 -3.79 14.19 -8.84
CA SER A 52 -4.77 15.21 -9.23
C SER A 52 -5.70 14.71 -10.34
N GLU A 53 -5.20 14.02 -11.35
CA GLU A 53 -6.04 13.50 -12.44
C GLU A 53 -6.95 12.37 -11.99
N LEU A 54 -6.50 11.50 -11.07
CA LEU A 54 -7.39 10.50 -10.46
C LEU A 54 -8.51 11.16 -9.66
N GLU A 55 -8.17 12.17 -8.84
CA GLU A 55 -9.12 12.92 -7.99
C GLU A 55 -10.17 13.71 -8.79
N LYS A 56 -9.83 14.16 -10.01
CA LYS A 56 -10.78 14.82 -10.90
C LYS A 56 -11.78 13.86 -11.55
N GLN A 57 -11.43 12.59 -11.68
CA GLN A 57 -12.17 11.62 -12.50
C GLN A 57 -12.93 10.59 -11.67
N PHE A 58 -12.49 10.32 -10.45
CA PHE A 58 -12.99 9.20 -9.65
C PHE A 58 -13.30 9.63 -8.22
N ASP A 59 -14.28 8.97 -7.62
CA ASP A 59 -14.51 9.05 -6.17
C ASP A 59 -13.38 8.37 -5.38
N GLU A 60 -13.32 8.65 -4.08
CA GLU A 60 -12.26 8.16 -3.20
C GLU A 60 -12.20 6.62 -3.13
N GLN A 61 -13.35 5.93 -3.17
CA GLN A 61 -13.41 4.47 -3.09
C GLN A 61 -12.81 3.85 -4.35
N THR A 62 -13.16 4.39 -5.53
CA THR A 62 -12.60 3.98 -6.82
C THR A 62 -11.10 4.26 -6.88
N ILE A 63 -10.64 5.42 -6.39
CA ILE A 63 -9.21 5.75 -6.29
C ILE A 63 -8.48 4.75 -5.39
N LYS A 64 -9.04 4.43 -4.22
CA LYS A 64 -8.49 3.40 -3.32
C LYS A 64 -8.33 2.09 -4.08
N SER A 65 -9.36 1.59 -4.75
CA SER A 65 -9.29 0.33 -5.52
C SER A 65 -8.23 0.35 -6.63
N ILE A 66 -8.17 1.41 -7.43
CA ILE A 66 -7.15 1.58 -8.48
C ILE A 66 -5.74 1.52 -7.87
N ARG A 67 -5.51 2.29 -6.81
CA ARG A 67 -4.18 2.46 -6.21
C ARG A 67 -3.75 1.26 -5.36
N LEU A 68 -4.68 0.55 -4.73
CA LEU A 68 -4.44 -0.76 -4.13
C LEU A 68 -3.87 -1.72 -5.17
N GLY A 69 -4.45 -1.78 -6.38
CA GLY A 69 -3.94 -2.60 -7.48
C GLY A 69 -2.59 -2.16 -8.04
N CYS A 70 -2.18 -0.92 -7.78
CA CYS A 70 -0.88 -0.35 -8.17
C CYS A 70 0.23 -0.61 -7.14
N TYR A 71 0.05 -1.53 -6.19
CA TYR A 71 1.04 -1.77 -5.14
C TYR A 71 2.45 -1.98 -5.70
N CYS A 72 3.41 -1.30 -5.07
CA CYS A 72 4.82 -1.50 -5.37
C CYS A 72 5.24 -2.87 -4.83
N THR A 73 6.20 -3.54 -5.46
CA THR A 73 6.81 -4.75 -4.91
C THR A 73 8.10 -4.46 -4.15
N GLU A 74 8.40 -3.18 -3.90
CA GLU A 74 9.64 -2.69 -3.26
C GLU A 74 10.90 -3.33 -3.87
N ASN A 75 10.99 -3.36 -5.20
CA ASN A 75 12.07 -4.02 -5.94
C ASN A 75 12.18 -5.54 -5.71
N GLY A 76 11.05 -6.23 -5.46
CA GLY A 76 10.98 -7.69 -5.31
C GLY A 76 10.90 -8.19 -3.87
N LYS A 77 10.89 -7.29 -2.88
CA LYS A 77 10.85 -7.62 -1.45
C LYS A 77 9.48 -8.05 -0.92
N LEU A 78 8.43 -7.96 -1.74
CA LEU A 78 7.08 -8.34 -1.31
C LEU A 78 7.02 -9.80 -0.84
N ASP A 79 7.60 -10.72 -1.61
CA ASP A 79 7.51 -12.15 -1.28
C ASP A 79 8.43 -12.50 -0.10
N GLU A 80 9.62 -11.88 -0.01
CA GLU A 80 10.46 -11.96 1.20
C GLU A 80 9.73 -11.48 2.46
N SER A 81 9.03 -10.34 2.37
CA SER A 81 8.27 -9.79 3.50
C SER A 81 7.11 -10.69 3.90
N LYS A 82 6.41 -11.27 2.93
CA LYS A 82 5.33 -12.24 3.17
C LYS A 82 5.85 -13.45 3.92
N GLU A 83 6.90 -14.10 3.44
CA GLU A 83 7.47 -15.30 4.08
C GLU A 83 7.99 -15.00 5.48
N PHE A 84 8.71 -13.88 5.64
CA PHE A 84 9.22 -13.45 6.93
C PHE A 84 8.11 -13.25 7.96
N ILE A 85 7.07 -12.48 7.60
CA ILE A 85 5.95 -12.20 8.51
C ILE A 85 5.11 -13.46 8.76
N LYS A 86 4.88 -14.29 7.73
CA LYS A 86 4.17 -15.57 7.83
C LYS A 86 4.87 -16.53 8.79
N ASN A 87 6.19 -16.65 8.71
CA ASN A 87 6.96 -17.52 9.60
C ASN A 87 6.85 -17.09 11.07
N ILE A 88 6.89 -15.77 11.34
CA ILE A 88 6.67 -15.25 12.70
C ILE A 88 5.24 -15.57 13.15
N TYR A 89 4.23 -15.33 12.31
CA TYR A 89 2.84 -15.66 12.60
C TYR A 89 2.63 -17.17 12.89
N ASP A 90 3.20 -18.05 12.08
CA ASP A 90 3.06 -19.50 12.21
C ASP A 90 3.76 -20.07 13.43
N THR A 91 4.85 -19.44 13.88
CA THR A 91 5.56 -19.81 15.11
C THR A 91 5.00 -19.12 16.35
N SER A 92 4.02 -18.23 16.18
CA SER A 92 3.34 -17.57 17.29
C SER A 92 2.20 -18.38 17.87
N VAL A 93 2.02 -18.29 19.18
CA VAL A 93 0.94 -18.98 19.91
C VAL A 93 -0.33 -18.15 20.01
N SER A 94 -0.23 -16.84 19.77
CA SER A 94 -1.33 -15.89 19.67
C SER A 94 -0.91 -14.62 18.90
N MET A 95 -1.84 -13.71 18.61
CA MET A 95 -1.69 -12.42 17.96
C MET A 95 -0.87 -11.51 18.86
N VAL A 96 -1.06 -11.61 20.18
CA VAL A 96 -0.25 -10.86 21.15
C VAL A 96 1.21 -11.30 21.02
N ASP A 97 1.48 -12.61 21.05
CA ASP A 97 2.83 -13.16 20.85
C ASP A 97 3.39 -12.83 19.44
N PHE A 98 2.55 -12.85 18.40
CA PHE A 98 2.93 -12.42 17.05
C PHE A 98 3.35 -10.95 17.00
N VAL A 99 2.57 -10.07 17.61
CA VAL A 99 2.89 -8.64 17.68
C VAL A 99 4.13 -8.39 18.53
N ASP A 100 4.31 -9.09 19.64
CA ASP A 100 5.50 -8.96 20.49
C ASP A 100 6.77 -9.37 19.73
N LYS A 101 6.76 -10.52 19.04
CA LYS A 101 7.87 -10.96 18.19
C LYS A 101 8.13 -10.00 17.03
N MET A 102 7.09 -9.49 16.37
CA MET A 102 7.25 -8.47 15.33
C MET A 102 7.91 -7.20 15.90
N ASN A 103 7.56 -6.81 17.12
CA ASN A 103 8.10 -5.63 17.78
C ASN A 103 9.56 -5.75 18.22
N GLU A 104 10.15 -6.95 18.26
CA GLU A 104 11.61 -7.12 18.37
C GLU A 104 12.35 -6.45 17.20
N TYR A 105 11.70 -6.36 16.02
CA TYR A 105 12.17 -5.63 14.84
C TYR A 105 11.82 -4.14 14.86
N LYS A 106 11.32 -3.62 15.99
CA LYS A 106 10.98 -2.20 16.21
C LYS A 106 9.92 -1.66 15.24
N VAL A 107 9.01 -2.51 14.77
CA VAL A 107 7.93 -2.11 13.85
C VAL A 107 6.79 -1.36 14.55
N GLY A 108 6.67 -1.47 15.88
CA GLY A 108 5.71 -0.70 16.69
C GLY A 108 4.25 -1.09 16.50
N TRP A 109 3.98 -2.32 16.10
CA TRP A 109 2.64 -2.86 15.92
C TRP A 109 1.93 -3.04 17.26
N TYR A 110 0.59 -2.99 17.25
CA TYR A 110 -0.20 -3.22 18.45
C TYR A 110 -1.59 -3.76 18.09
N ILE A 111 -2.26 -4.34 19.09
CA ILE A 111 -3.65 -4.79 18.96
C ILE A 111 -4.53 -3.83 19.75
N LYS A 112 -5.64 -3.40 19.14
CA LYS A 112 -6.66 -2.62 19.81
C LYS A 112 -8.03 -3.01 19.29
N ASP A 113 -8.99 -3.21 20.20
CA ASP A 113 -10.37 -3.58 19.88
C ASP A 113 -10.48 -4.84 18.98
N GLY A 114 -9.54 -5.77 19.14
CA GLY A 114 -9.47 -7.01 18.36
C GLY A 114 -8.90 -6.88 16.94
N TYR A 115 -8.33 -5.71 16.58
CA TYR A 115 -7.70 -5.48 15.29
C TYR A 115 -6.19 -5.25 15.43
N LEU A 116 -5.43 -5.73 14.43
CA LEU A 116 -4.01 -5.43 14.29
C LEU A 116 -3.83 -4.03 13.70
N PHE A 117 -2.94 -3.25 14.31
CA PHE A 117 -2.48 -1.96 13.81
C PHE A 117 -0.99 -2.04 13.48
N THR A 118 -0.65 -1.71 12.24
CA THR A 118 0.73 -1.72 11.75
C THR A 118 1.22 -0.29 11.55
N LYS A 119 2.54 -0.10 11.68
CA LYS A 119 3.18 1.21 11.58
C LYS A 119 4.36 1.24 10.63
N TYR A 120 4.61 2.43 10.09
CA TYR A 120 5.90 2.82 9.55
C TYR A 120 6.33 4.15 10.17
N PHE A 121 7.58 4.22 10.62
CA PHE A 121 8.19 5.44 11.18
C PHE A 121 9.01 6.23 10.14
N SER A 122 9.09 5.72 8.91
CA SER A 122 9.67 6.41 7.76
C SER A 122 8.89 6.05 6.50
N CYS A 123 8.97 6.88 5.46
CA CYS A 123 8.34 6.60 4.17
C CYS A 123 9.38 6.04 3.20
N PRO A 124 9.38 4.72 2.90
CA PRO A 124 10.38 4.11 2.03
C PRO A 124 10.08 4.29 0.54
N CYS A 125 9.00 5.01 0.18
CA CYS A 125 8.55 5.09 -1.21
C CYS A 125 9.54 5.91 -2.07
N PRO A 126 10.19 5.30 -3.08
CA PRO A 126 11.16 6.00 -3.92
C PRO A 126 10.53 7.09 -4.80
N MET A 127 9.19 7.08 -4.94
CA MET A 127 8.44 8.11 -5.67
C MET A 127 8.21 9.37 -4.83
N LEU A 128 8.35 9.30 -3.51
CA LEU A 128 8.06 10.40 -2.58
C LEU A 128 9.31 10.95 -1.87
N GLU A 129 10.52 10.62 -2.35
CA GLU A 129 11.78 11.02 -1.72
C GLU A 129 11.95 12.55 -1.55
N SER A 130 11.44 13.33 -2.50
CA SER A 130 11.48 14.80 -2.54
C SER A 130 10.14 15.46 -2.19
N VAL A 131 9.14 14.66 -1.80
CA VAL A 131 7.80 15.14 -1.48
C VAL A 131 7.69 15.27 0.04
N ASP A 132 7.58 16.48 0.57
CA ASP A 132 7.41 16.66 2.01
C ASP A 132 5.98 16.30 2.45
N VAL A 133 4.99 16.92 1.81
CA VAL A 133 3.56 16.73 2.12
C VAL A 133 2.75 16.60 0.82
N LEU A 134 1.81 15.67 0.81
CA LEU A 134 0.78 15.45 -0.18
C LEU A 134 -0.55 16.02 0.34
N PRO A 135 -1.40 16.56 -0.54
CA PRO A 135 -2.70 17.09 -0.15
C PRO A 135 -3.69 15.98 0.26
N THR A 136 -3.49 14.75 -0.21
CA THR A 136 -4.41 13.62 -0.02
C THR A 136 -3.64 12.30 0.15
N LYS A 137 -4.37 11.25 0.56
CA LYS A 137 -3.84 9.87 0.65
C LYS A 137 -3.79 9.13 -0.69
N THR A 138 -4.22 9.74 -1.79
CA THR A 138 -4.35 9.10 -3.12
C THR A 138 -3.10 8.31 -3.50
N TRP A 139 -1.92 8.90 -3.33
CA TRP A 139 -0.67 8.20 -3.67
C TRP A 139 -0.40 7.00 -2.75
N CYS A 140 -0.58 7.19 -1.45
CA CYS A 140 -0.23 6.27 -0.37
C CYS A 140 -1.06 4.99 -0.35
N TYR A 141 -2.20 4.95 -1.03
CA TYR A 141 -2.99 3.73 -1.20
C TYR A 141 -2.22 2.57 -1.87
N CYS A 142 -1.10 2.84 -2.58
CA CYS A 142 -0.25 1.76 -3.08
C CYS A 142 0.42 0.96 -1.95
N THR A 143 0.81 1.59 -0.84
CA THR A 143 1.37 0.90 0.34
C THR A 143 0.29 0.13 1.08
N VAL A 144 -0.95 0.59 1.03
CA VAL A 144 -2.11 -0.16 1.55
C VAL A 144 -2.28 -1.47 0.74
N GLY A 145 -2.12 -1.40 -0.58
CA GLY A 145 -2.17 -2.60 -1.44
C GLY A 145 -1.02 -3.58 -1.17
N TYR A 146 0.17 -3.06 -0.90
CA TYR A 146 1.33 -3.85 -0.48
C TYR A 146 1.04 -4.62 0.82
N ASN A 147 0.53 -3.91 1.84
CA ASN A 147 0.18 -4.54 3.11
C ASN A 147 -1.01 -5.50 2.96
N LYS A 148 -2.00 -5.21 2.10
CA LYS A 148 -3.11 -6.14 1.82
C LYS A 148 -2.56 -7.46 1.29
N LYS A 149 -1.60 -7.43 0.34
CA LYS A 149 -0.96 -8.66 -0.16
C LYS A 149 -0.12 -9.40 0.87
N ILE A 150 0.48 -8.71 1.84
CA ILE A 150 1.15 -9.35 2.95
C ILE A 150 0.12 -10.05 3.86
N PHE A 151 -0.88 -9.33 4.35
CA PHE A 151 -1.79 -9.86 5.35
C PHE A 151 -2.81 -10.86 4.80
N GLU A 152 -3.17 -10.77 3.52
CA GLU A 152 -3.92 -11.84 2.84
C GLU A 152 -3.15 -13.15 2.85
N TYR A 153 -1.83 -13.09 2.66
CA TYR A 153 -0.95 -14.26 2.71
C TYR A 153 -0.74 -14.76 4.14
N VAL A 154 -0.50 -13.84 5.08
CA VAL A 154 -0.24 -14.16 6.49
C VAL A 154 -1.44 -14.82 7.16
N PHE A 155 -2.63 -14.26 6.96
CA PHE A 155 -3.86 -14.72 7.61
C PHE A 155 -4.65 -15.73 6.78
N ASP A 156 -4.18 -16.06 5.57
CA ASP A 156 -4.87 -16.96 4.62
C ASP A 156 -6.35 -16.59 4.43
N CYS A 157 -6.63 -15.28 4.35
CA CYS A 157 -7.97 -14.76 4.21
C CYS A 157 -7.99 -13.40 3.51
N GLU A 158 -9.16 -12.99 3.00
CA GLU A 158 -9.30 -11.63 2.49
C GLU A 158 -9.26 -10.63 3.65
N VAL A 159 -8.52 -9.53 3.49
CA VAL A 159 -8.46 -8.42 4.45
C VAL A 159 -8.78 -7.09 3.79
N ASP A 160 -9.51 -6.20 4.46
CA ASP A 160 -9.46 -4.76 4.16
C ASP A 160 -8.42 -4.08 5.04
N ILE A 161 -7.92 -2.94 4.59
CA ILE A 161 -7.00 -2.10 5.33
C ILE A 161 -7.46 -0.66 5.28
N GLU A 162 -7.54 -0.05 6.46
CA GLU A 162 -7.81 1.37 6.63
C GLU A 162 -6.49 2.11 6.90
N LEU A 163 -6.19 3.12 6.08
CA LEU A 163 -5.05 4.02 6.27
C LEU A 163 -5.49 5.20 7.14
N LEU A 164 -5.07 5.20 8.41
CA LEU A 164 -5.49 6.17 9.42
C LEU A 164 -4.55 7.38 9.47
N GLU A 165 -3.26 7.16 9.31
CA GLU A 165 -2.23 8.20 9.31
C GLU A 165 -1.25 7.97 8.16
N SER A 166 -0.67 9.05 7.64
CA SER A 166 0.42 8.98 6.67
C SER A 166 1.47 10.05 6.92
N ILE A 167 2.74 9.65 6.95
CA ILE A 167 3.88 10.58 7.07
C ILE A 167 3.80 11.65 5.98
N LYS A 168 3.45 11.24 4.76
CA LYS A 168 3.35 12.14 3.60
C LYS A 168 2.07 12.97 3.61
N MET A 169 1.22 12.86 4.62
CA MET A 169 0.12 13.79 4.90
C MET A 169 0.38 14.66 6.15
N GLY A 170 1.63 14.66 6.65
CA GLY A 170 2.03 15.48 7.80
C GLY A 170 1.92 14.77 9.15
N ASN A 171 1.55 13.49 9.20
CA ASN A 171 1.63 12.71 10.44
C ASN A 171 3.08 12.32 10.77
N THR A 172 3.32 11.88 12.00
CA THR A 172 4.64 11.39 12.43
C THR A 172 4.90 9.93 12.04
N GLN A 173 3.86 9.20 11.65
CA GLN A 173 3.90 7.79 11.27
C GLN A 173 2.87 7.49 10.17
N CYS A 174 3.06 6.40 9.45
CA CYS A 174 1.95 5.77 8.75
C CYS A 174 1.31 4.77 9.70
N LEU A 175 -0.01 4.80 9.84
CA LEU A 175 -0.77 3.88 10.69
C LEU A 175 -1.84 3.20 9.86
N MET A 176 -1.87 1.87 9.88
CA MET A 176 -2.85 1.06 9.14
C MET A 176 -3.56 0.10 10.08
N LYS A 177 -4.88 -0.02 9.94
CA LYS A 177 -5.70 -1.01 10.64
C LYS A 177 -6.00 -2.17 9.70
N ILE A 178 -5.67 -3.39 10.10
CA ILE A 178 -5.90 -4.61 9.32
C ILE A 178 -7.24 -5.24 9.74
N ILE A 179 -8.11 -5.52 8.78
CA ILE A 179 -9.50 -5.97 9.00
C ILE A 179 -9.74 -7.26 8.21
N PRO A 180 -9.60 -8.45 8.82
CA PRO A 180 -9.99 -9.71 8.20
C PRO A 180 -11.48 -9.71 7.86
N LEU A 181 -11.85 -10.16 6.65
CA LEU A 181 -13.22 -10.17 6.15
C LEU A 181 -13.96 -11.50 6.39
N ILE A 182 -13.34 -12.46 7.07
CA ILE A 182 -14.00 -13.69 7.50
C ILE A 182 -14.85 -13.40 8.76
N PRO A 183 -16.12 -13.84 8.81
CA PRO A 183 -16.91 -13.78 10.04
C PRO A 183 -16.28 -14.70 11.10
N LYS A 184 -16.03 -14.16 12.30
CA LYS A 184 -15.51 -14.88 13.48
C LYS A 184 -16.21 -16.23 13.67
N ILE A 185 -15.51 -17.30 13.31
CA ILE A 185 -15.48 -18.55 14.07
C ILE A 185 -13.99 -18.67 14.38
N ILE A 186 -13.55 -18.38 15.60
CA ILE A 186 -13.23 -19.43 16.58
C ILE A 186 -13.40 -18.84 17.99
N SER A 187 -14.35 -19.40 18.72
CA SER A 187 -14.21 -19.63 20.16
C SER A 187 -13.14 -20.70 20.38
N ASN A 188 -12.32 -20.47 21.40
CA ASN A 188 -11.24 -21.29 21.97
C ASN A 188 -9.84 -21.00 21.44
N ASP A 189 -9.05 -20.37 22.32
CA ASP A 189 -7.70 -20.77 22.67
C ASP A 189 -6.99 -21.63 21.62
N ASN A 190 -6.39 -20.96 20.64
CA ASN A 190 -5.08 -21.22 20.05
C ASN A 190 -5.04 -20.51 18.69
N LYS A 191 -4.28 -19.41 18.65
CA LYS A 191 -4.01 -18.58 17.46
C LYS A 191 -5.22 -17.84 16.87
N VAL A 192 -5.74 -16.88 17.64
CA VAL A 192 -5.76 -15.50 17.13
C VAL A 192 -4.34 -15.08 17.32
#